data_AF-A0A1I5URW2-F1
#
_entry.id   AF-A0A1I5URW2-F1
#
_cell.length_a   1.000
_cell.length_b   1.000
_cell.length_c   1.000
_cell.angle_alpha   90.00
_cell.angle_beta   90.00
_cell.angle_gamma   90.00
#
_symmetry.space_group_name_H-M   'P 1'
#
loop_
_entity.id
_entity.type
_entity.pdbx_description
1 polymer ?
#
loop_
_entity_poly.entity_id
_entity_poly.type
_entity_poly.pdbx_seq_one_letter_code
_entity_poly.pdbx_strand_id
1 'polypeptide(L)'
;MTKSPAKARKSAIPAAPTWMNTTQKREYSALLALENGWKGFATDVELHRLGDLVDIRGRITGMRRLMRAAMRAKDVGLVISLNNQINASIDKAHRLEELLRLQQKQKTAAEYSAAARTA
;
A
#
# COMPACT_ATOMS: atom_id res chain seq x y z
N MET A 1 43.49 1.06 -15.08
CA MET A 1 42.39 2.04 -15.06
C MET A 1 41.11 1.31 -14.64
N THR A 2 40.67 1.54 -13.41
CA THR A 2 39.50 0.89 -12.79
C THR A 2 38.22 1.48 -13.37
N LYS A 3 37.35 0.63 -13.92
CA LYS A 3 36.04 1.01 -14.46
C LYS A 3 35.21 1.65 -13.35
N SER A 4 34.73 2.88 -13.59
CA SER A 4 33.74 3.53 -12.72
C SER A 4 32.49 2.63 -12.58
N PRO A 5 31.90 2.49 -11.39
CA PRO A 5 30.69 1.70 -11.23
C PRO A 5 29.55 2.32 -12.04
N ALA A 6 28.82 1.49 -12.76
CA ALA A 6 27.69 1.91 -13.59
C ALA A 6 26.72 2.76 -12.76
N LYS A 7 26.44 3.99 -13.23
CA LYS A 7 25.36 4.83 -12.69
C LYS A 7 24.10 3.97 -12.58
N ALA A 8 23.49 3.93 -11.40
CA ALA A 8 22.21 3.25 -11.19
C ALA A 8 21.23 3.67 -12.30
N ARG A 9 20.75 2.70 -13.08
CA ARG A 9 19.71 2.93 -14.09
C ARG A 9 18.56 3.63 -13.36
N LYS A 10 18.20 4.83 -13.83
CA LYS A 10 16.92 5.47 -13.48
C LYS A 10 15.86 4.39 -13.65
N SER A 11 15.35 3.84 -12.54
CA SER A 11 14.13 3.05 -12.61
C SER A 11 13.10 3.99 -13.23
N ALA A 12 12.49 3.56 -14.33
CA ALA A 12 11.47 4.31 -15.00
C ALA A 12 10.29 4.45 -14.03
N ILE A 13 10.34 5.46 -13.18
CA ILE A 13 9.19 5.92 -12.43
C ILE A 13 8.24 6.45 -13.51
N PRO A 14 7.06 5.84 -13.71
CA PRO A 14 6.06 6.42 -14.60
C PRO A 14 5.83 7.86 -14.19
N ALA A 15 5.87 8.79 -15.14
CA ALA A 15 6.02 10.23 -14.90
C ALA A 15 5.01 10.72 -13.85
N ALA A 16 5.45 10.84 -12.60
CA ALA A 16 4.61 11.33 -11.53
C ALA A 16 4.23 12.79 -11.83
N PRO A 17 2.96 13.19 -11.63
CA PRO A 17 2.51 14.54 -11.96
C PRO A 17 3.40 15.63 -11.37
N THR A 18 3.63 16.70 -12.15
CA THR A 18 4.58 17.77 -11.82
C THR A 18 4.20 18.57 -10.58
N TRP A 19 2.91 18.61 -10.24
CA TRP A 19 2.37 19.27 -9.04
C TRP A 19 2.68 18.52 -7.73
N MET A 20 3.19 17.28 -7.79
CA MET A 20 3.50 16.49 -6.60
C MET A 20 4.88 16.84 -6.02
N ASN A 21 4.97 16.98 -4.70
CA ASN A 21 6.23 17.09 -3.97
C ASN A 21 6.97 15.73 -3.90
N THR A 22 8.23 15.73 -3.45
CA THR A 22 9.08 14.53 -3.45
C THR A 22 8.50 13.35 -2.68
N THR A 23 7.86 13.59 -1.54
CA THR A 23 7.22 12.55 -0.72
C THR A 23 6.01 11.98 -1.46
N GLN A 24 5.15 12.83 -2.01
CA GLN A 24 3.99 12.45 -2.81
C GLN A 24 4.40 11.65 -4.05
N LYS A 25 5.50 12.02 -4.70
CA LYS A 25 6.04 11.28 -5.85
C LYS A 25 6.49 9.87 -5.49
N ARG A 26 7.12 9.68 -4.32
CA ARG A 26 7.49 8.34 -3.83
C ARG A 26 6.26 7.48 -3.55
N GLU A 27 5.26 8.04 -2.88
CA GLU A 27 3.99 7.35 -2.59
C GLU A 27 3.26 6.98 -3.88
N TYR A 28 3.15 7.92 -4.82
CA TYR A 28 2.54 7.70 -6.14
C TYR A 28 3.26 6.61 -6.93
N SER A 29 4.60 6.60 -6.93
CA SER A 29 5.40 5.57 -7.61
C SER A 29 5.20 4.19 -7.00
N ALA A 30 5.07 4.10 -5.68
CA ALA A 30 4.80 2.85 -4.98
C ALA A 30 3.40 2.31 -5.32
N LEU A 31 2.40 3.20 -5.41
CA LEU A 31 1.05 2.85 -5.85
C LEU A 31 1.02 2.37 -7.30
N LEU A 32 1.76 3.02 -8.20
CA LEU A 32 1.83 2.64 -9.62
C LEU A 32 2.60 1.33 -9.85
N ALA A 33 3.61 1.06 -9.03
CA ALA A 33 4.30 -0.23 -9.03
C ALA A 33 3.39 -1.37 -8.55
N LEU A 34 2.55 -1.10 -7.54
CA LEU A 34 1.49 -2.03 -7.12
C LEU A 34 0.47 -2.24 -8.23
N GLU A 35 -0.08 -1.17 -8.82
CA GLU A 35 -1.05 -1.28 -9.92
C GLU A 35 -0.52 -2.10 -11.09
N ASN A 36 0.72 -1.84 -11.52
CA ASN A 36 1.35 -2.58 -12.62
C ASN A 36 1.68 -4.03 -12.26
N GLY A 37 2.03 -4.32 -11.00
CA GLY A 37 2.28 -5.70 -10.54
C GLY A 37 1.01 -6.56 -10.47
N TRP A 38 -0.16 -5.93 -10.37
CA TRP A 38 -1.46 -6.61 -10.26
C TRP A 38 -2.27 -6.59 -11.56
N LYS A 39 -1.81 -5.84 -12.57
CA LYS A 39 -2.39 -5.79 -13.92
C LYS A 39 -2.36 -7.18 -14.56
N GLY A 40 -3.54 -7.71 -14.88
CA GLY A 40 -3.71 -9.03 -15.50
C GLY A 40 -3.84 -10.21 -14.52
N PHE A 41 -3.77 -9.95 -13.21
CA PHE A 41 -3.71 -11.00 -12.19
C PHE A 41 -4.73 -10.86 -11.06
N ALA A 42 -5.41 -9.72 -10.95
CA ALA A 42 -6.38 -9.46 -9.89
C ALA A 42 -7.81 -9.76 -10.35
N THR A 43 -8.50 -10.64 -9.65
CA THR A 43 -9.97 -10.77 -9.72
C THR A 43 -10.62 -9.48 -9.21
N ASP A 44 -11.85 -9.17 -9.63
CA ASP A 44 -12.59 -7.97 -9.16
C ASP A 44 -12.68 -7.91 -7.63
N VAL A 45 -12.73 -9.09 -6.97
CA VAL A 45 -12.73 -9.22 -5.51
C VAL A 45 -11.39 -8.77 -4.90
N GLU A 46 -10.26 -9.09 -5.52
CA GLU A 46 -8.93 -8.68 -5.06
C GLU A 46 -8.69 -7.19 -5.30
N LEU A 47 -9.17 -6.65 -6.42
CA LEU A 47 -9.13 -5.21 -6.69
C LEU A 47 -9.96 -4.43 -5.67
N HIS A 48 -11.16 -4.91 -5.32
CA HIS A 48 -11.98 -4.30 -4.27
C HIS A 48 -11.30 -4.34 -2.90
N ARG A 49 -10.69 -5.49 -2.53
CA ARG A 49 -9.95 -5.61 -1.25
C ARG A 49 -8.71 -4.73 -1.19
N LEU A 50 -8.01 -4.55 -2.31
CA LEU A 50 -6.91 -3.59 -2.43
C LEU A 50 -7.42 -2.15 -2.29
N GLY A 51 -8.54 -1.81 -2.94
CA GLY A 51 -9.20 -0.51 -2.78
C GLY A 51 -9.56 -0.23 -1.32
N ASP A 52 -10.21 -1.17 -0.65
CA ASP A 52 -10.56 -1.09 0.78
C ASP A 52 -9.32 -0.86 1.65
N LEU A 53 -8.22 -1.56 1.37
CA LEU A 53 -6.97 -1.43 2.11
C LEU A 53 -6.34 -0.04 1.92
N VAL A 54 -6.33 0.48 0.68
CA VAL A 54 -5.85 1.83 0.37
C VAL A 54 -6.68 2.89 1.10
N ASP A 55 -8.00 2.76 1.08
CA ASP A 55 -8.93 3.68 1.75
C ASP A 55 -8.73 3.68 3.28
N ILE A 56 -8.56 2.50 3.89
CA ILE A 56 -8.29 2.38 5.33
C ILE A 56 -6.97 3.05 5.70
N ARG A 57 -5.90 2.82 4.91
CA ARG A 57 -4.59 3.47 5.13
C ARG A 57 -4.67 4.99 4.97
N GLY A 58 -5.45 5.48 4.01
CA GLY A 58 -5.76 6.90 3.84
C GLY A 58 -6.49 7.47 5.06
N ARG A 59 -7.52 6.79 5.56
CA ARG A 59 -8.29 7.17 6.75
C ARG A 59 -7.41 7.24 8.00
N ILE A 60 -6.53 6.26 8.23
CA ILE A 60 -5.58 6.27 9.34
C ILE A 60 -4.69 7.52 9.28
N THR A 61 -4.19 7.85 8.09
CA THR A 61 -3.35 9.04 7.88
C THR A 61 -4.11 10.33 8.20
N GLY A 62 -5.37 10.42 7.76
CA GLY A 62 -6.27 11.53 8.10
C GLY A 62 -6.52 11.65 9.60
N MET A 63 -6.88 10.56 10.27
CA MET A 63 -7.11 10.53 11.72
C MET A 63 -5.87 10.92 12.51
N ARG A 64 -4.66 10.50 12.09
CA ARG A 64 -3.40 10.92 12.73
C ARG A 64 -3.16 12.43 12.59
N ARG A 65 -3.57 13.05 11.48
CA ARG A 65 -3.51 14.52 11.31
C ARG A 65 -4.48 15.23 12.23
N LEU A 66 -5.73 14.73 12.32
CA LEU A 66 -6.74 15.25 13.24
C LEU A 66 -6.31 15.10 14.70
N MET A 67 -5.70 13.97 15.07
CA MET A 67 -5.19 13.73 16.41
C MET A 67 -4.09 14.73 16.79
N ARG A 68 -3.18 15.06 15.85
CA ARG A 68 -2.19 16.13 16.07
C ARG A 68 -2.82 17.50 16.26
N ALA A 69 -3.92 17.80 15.55
CA ALA A 69 -4.66 19.04 15.75
C ALA A 69 -5.36 19.07 17.12
N ALA A 70 -6.03 17.97 17.50
CA ALA A 70 -6.69 17.82 18.80
C ALA A 70 -5.71 17.94 19.98
N MET A 71 -4.51 17.34 19.87
CA MET A 71 -3.44 17.50 20.88
C MET A 71 -3.01 18.96 21.04
N ARG A 72 -2.86 19.72 19.94
CA ARG A 72 -2.54 21.16 20.01
C ARG A 72 -3.67 21.97 20.64
N ALA A 73 -4.91 21.60 20.37
CA ALA A 73 -6.10 22.19 20.97
C ALA A 73 -6.37 21.73 22.41
N LYS A 74 -5.56 20.80 22.94
CA LYS A 74 -5.73 20.17 24.26
C LYS A 74 -7.08 19.47 24.44
N ASP A 75 -7.70 19.01 23.35
CA ASP A 75 -8.92 18.22 23.39
C ASP A 75 -8.59 16.76 23.66
N VAL A 76 -8.49 16.42 24.94
CA VAL A 76 -8.11 15.08 25.41
C VAL A 76 -9.15 14.03 25.02
N GLY A 77 -10.44 14.39 25.04
CA GLY A 77 -11.53 13.47 24.68
C GLY A 77 -11.45 13.06 23.21
N LEU A 78 -11.22 14.03 22.32
CA LEU A 78 -11.05 13.76 20.90
C LEU A 78 -9.77 12.97 20.62
N VAL A 79 -8.67 13.23 21.34
CA VAL A 79 -7.42 12.46 21.21
C VAL A 79 -7.64 10.99 21.55
N ILE A 80 -8.31 10.68 22.67
CA ILE A 80 -8.59 9.29 23.08
C ILE A 80 -9.49 8.60 22.05
N SER A 81 -10.55 9.28 21.60
CA SER A 81 -11.47 8.75 20.58
C SER A 81 -10.76 8.45 19.26
N LEU A 82 -9.94 9.38 18.76
CA LEU A 82 -9.18 9.19 17.53
C LEU A 82 -8.15 8.07 17.66
N ASN A 83 -7.50 7.93 18.81
CA ASN A 83 -6.54 6.85 19.06
C ASN A 83 -7.21 5.47 19.00
N ASN A 84 -8.39 5.32 19.60
CA ASN A 84 -9.17 4.08 19.53
C ASN A 84 -9.58 3.75 18.08
N GLN A 85 -10.05 4.74 17.32
CA GLN A 85 -10.43 4.55 15.92
C GLN A 85 -9.24 4.22 15.02
N ILE A 86 -8.07 4.81 15.29
CA ILE A 86 -6.81 4.49 14.59
C ILE A 86 -6.45 3.02 14.83
N ASN A 87 -6.48 2.55 16.07
CA ASN A 87 -6.15 1.15 16.39
C ASN A 87 -7.13 0.18 15.72
N ALA A 88 -8.44 0.43 15.80
CA ALA A 88 -9.44 -0.40 15.12
C ALA A 88 -9.24 -0.44 13.60
N SER A 89 -8.82 0.68 13.00
CA SER A 89 -8.54 0.74 11.56
C SER A 89 -7.25 0.00 11.19
N ILE A 90 -6.22 0.04 12.04
CA ILE A 90 -4.98 -0.73 11.87
C ILE A 90 -5.28 -2.22 11.92
N ASP A 91 -6.07 -2.68 12.89
CA ASP A 91 -6.46 -4.08 12.99
C ASP A 91 -7.21 -4.55 11.74
N LYS A 92 -8.12 -3.72 11.22
CA LYS A 92 -8.83 -4.03 9.97
C LYS A 92 -7.88 -4.10 8.77
N ALA A 93 -6.91 -3.19 8.68
CA ALA A 93 -5.89 -3.20 7.63
C ALA A 93 -5.04 -4.48 7.69
N HIS A 94 -4.57 -4.87 8.87
CA HIS A 94 -3.79 -6.11 9.05
C HIS A 94 -4.57 -7.36 8.63
N ARG A 95 -5.87 -7.44 8.95
CA ARG A 95 -6.72 -8.56 8.52
C ARG A 95 -6.85 -8.62 7.00
N LEU A 96 -7.04 -7.48 6.33
CA LEU A 96 -7.13 -7.41 4.87
C LEU A 96 -5.80 -7.77 4.20
N GLU A 97 -4.67 -7.30 4.76
CA GLU A 97 -3.34 -7.66 4.28
C GLU A 97 -3.06 -9.15 4.37
N GLU A 98 -3.44 -9.79 5.48
CA GLU A 98 -3.25 -11.25 5.63
C GLU A 98 -4.13 -12.04 4.66
N LEU A 99 -5.38 -11.61 4.42
CA LEU A 99 -6.25 -12.23 3.43
C LEU A 99 -5.68 -12.13 2.02
N LEU A 100 -5.18 -10.96 1.62
CA LEU A 100 -4.53 -10.75 0.32
C LEU A 100 -3.26 -11.60 0.21
N ARG A 101 -2.46 -11.70 1.29
CA ARG A 101 -1.24 -12.52 1.31
C ARG A 101 -1.54 -14.01 1.20
N LEU A 102 -2.58 -14.50 1.87
CA LEU A 102 -2.98 -15.90 1.83
C LEU A 102 -3.47 -16.29 0.43
N GLN A 103 -4.28 -15.43 -0.20
CA GLN A 103 -4.71 -15.63 -1.59
C GLN A 103 -3.53 -15.65 -2.56
N GLN A 104 -2.57 -14.72 -2.40
CA GLN A 104 -1.36 -14.72 -3.22
C GLN A 104 -0.57 -16.04 -3.10
N LYS A 105 -0.40 -16.58 -1.89
CA LYS A 105 0.26 -17.88 -1.68
C LYS A 105 -0.50 -19.03 -2.34
N GLN A 106 -1.82 -19.08 -2.21
CA GLN A 106 -2.66 -20.12 -2.82
C GLN A 106 -2.56 -20.08 -4.35
N LYS A 107 -2.56 -18.88 -4.93
CA LYS A 107 -2.40 -18.66 -6.36
C LYS A 107 -1.04 -19.13 -6.86
N THR A 108 0.05 -18.70 -6.21
CA THR A 108 1.41 -19.12 -6.57
C THR A 108 1.54 -20.64 -6.48
N ALA A 109 0.99 -21.28 -5.45
CA ALA A 109 0.98 -22.75 -5.34
C ALA A 109 0.19 -23.43 -6.47
N ALA A 110 -0.96 -22.87 -6.86
CA ALA A 110 -1.76 -23.38 -7.98
C ALA A 110 -1.01 -23.29 -9.31
N GLU A 111 -0.36 -22.15 -9.58
CA GLU A 111 0.47 -21.92 -10.78
C GLU A 111 1.64 -22.91 -10.85
N TYR A 112 2.36 -23.12 -9.75
CA TYR A 112 3.43 -24.14 -9.68
C TYR A 112 2.90 -25.56 -9.94
N SER A 113 1.73 -25.91 -9.40
CA SER A 113 1.13 -27.24 -9.61
C SER A 113 0.62 -27.45 -11.03
N ALA A 114 0.24 -26.37 -11.73
CA ALA A 114 -0.19 -26.42 -13.13
C ALA A 114 1.03 -26.57 -14.05
N ALA A 115 2.09 -25.80 -13.81
CA ALA A 115 3.34 -25.90 -14.55
C ALA A 115 4.00 -27.28 -14.42
N ALA A 116 3.95 -27.89 -13.22
CA ALA A 116 4.46 -29.24 -12.97
C ALA A 116 3.64 -30.36 -13.64
N ARG A 117 2.39 -30.10 -14.05
CA ARG A 117 1.54 -31.05 -14.78
C ARG A 117 1.72 -30.99 -16.29
N THR A 118 2.31 -29.91 -16.79
CA THR A 118 2.56 -29.68 -18.22
C THR A 118 4.02 -29.94 -18.64
N ALA A 119 4.90 -30.27 -17.68
CA ALA A 119 6.30 -30.62 -17.88
C ALA A 119 6.50 -32.14 -17.81
#